data_AF-A0A4Q5WJF3-F1
#
_entry.id   AF-A0A4Q5WJF3-F1
#
_cell.length_a   1.000
_cell.length_b   1.000
_cell.length_c   1.000
_cell.angle_alpha   90.00
_cell.angle_beta   90.00
_cell.angle_gamma   90.00
#
_symmetry.space_group_name_H-M   'P 1'
#
loop_
_entity.id
_entity.type
_entity.pdbx_description
1 polymer ?
#
loop_
_entity_poly.entity_id
_entity_poly.type
_entity_poly.pdbx_seq_one_letter_code
_entity_poly.pdbx_strand_id
1 'polypeptide(L)'
;MKPLRLLLALLLLGTTAGAQKVYFVYLQTDDRAPFFVKLSDKVHSSSPTGYVILPNLTDSTYILAVGFPGSSSEHRFAVKIDKADRGFVLKNVGGGWSLFDLQELSLQKALASNGPTDADNRSLLAVADPFTRLLVQASDDPTLLYGGAGPSAPALQTEALAVLPAPIPKRVVAETSAMPATPSQPAVLRDTVPA
;
A
#
# COMPACT_ATOMS: atom_id res chain seq x y z
N MET A 1 -23.93 44.16 38.04
CA MET A 1 -23.91 44.02 36.57
C MET A 1 -22.55 43.64 35.97
N LYS A 2 -21.45 44.37 36.21
CA LYS A 2 -20.13 44.06 35.59
C LYS A 2 -19.62 42.61 35.75
N PRO A 3 -19.58 41.99 36.94
CA PRO A 3 -19.08 40.61 37.08
C PRO A 3 -19.97 39.57 36.39
N LEU A 4 -21.28 39.80 36.32
CA LEU A 4 -22.23 38.91 35.63
C LEU A 4 -21.96 38.84 34.13
N ARG A 5 -21.56 39.96 33.49
CA ARG A 5 -21.16 39.96 32.07
C ARG A 5 -19.88 39.18 31.83
N LEU A 6 -18.93 39.24 32.76
CA LEU A 6 -17.65 38.53 32.66
C LEU A 6 -17.83 37.02 32.90
N LEU A 7 -18.69 36.64 33.86
CA LEU A 7 -19.10 35.25 34.07
C LEU A 7 -19.84 34.67 32.86
N LEU A 8 -20.78 35.44 32.28
CA LEU A 8 -21.53 35.01 31.09
C LEU A 8 -20.62 34.86 29.87
N ALA A 9 -19.66 35.79 29.67
CA ALA A 9 -18.66 35.67 28.61
C ALA A 9 -17.80 34.42 28.79
N LEU A 10 -17.32 34.15 30.01
CA LEU A 10 -16.53 32.95 30.31
C LEU A 10 -17.32 31.65 30.06
N LEU A 11 -18.62 31.64 30.36
CA LEU A 11 -19.51 30.51 30.09
C LEU A 11 -19.66 30.25 28.58
N LEU A 12 -19.76 31.29 27.76
CA LEU A 12 -19.83 31.17 26.29
C LEU A 12 -18.50 30.73 25.65
N LEU A 13 -17.35 31.03 26.27
CA LEU A 13 -16.05 30.55 25.77
C LEU A 13 -15.78 29.07 26.11
N GLY A 14 -16.46 28.50 27.10
CA GLY A 14 -16.24 27.11 27.54
C GLY A 14 -16.83 26.03 26.63
N THR A 15 -17.72 26.37 25.69
CA THR A 15 -18.51 25.38 24.92
C THR A 15 -17.83 24.89 23.63
N THR A 16 -16.65 25.41 23.28
CA THR A 16 -15.89 25.02 22.07
C THR A 16 -14.82 23.96 22.33
N ALA A 17 -14.82 23.32 23.49
CA ALA A 17 -13.93 22.22 23.85
C ALA A 17 -14.24 20.94 23.05
N GLY A 18 -13.82 20.91 21.79
CA GLY A 18 -13.84 19.71 20.96
C GLY A 18 -12.84 18.68 21.48
N ALA A 19 -13.33 17.71 22.26
CA ALA A 19 -12.54 16.55 22.64
C ALA A 19 -12.09 15.80 21.38
N GLN A 20 -10.78 15.76 21.13
CA GLN A 20 -10.22 15.00 20.02
C GLN A 20 -10.57 13.52 20.23
N LYS A 21 -11.33 12.94 19.30
CA LYS A 21 -11.79 11.55 19.43
C LYS A 21 -10.61 10.61 19.13
N VAL A 22 -10.18 9.91 20.18
CA VAL A 22 -9.06 8.97 20.16
C VAL A 22 -9.60 7.55 20.02
N TYR A 23 -8.88 6.74 19.26
CA TYR A 23 -9.18 5.33 19.02
C TYR A 23 -8.08 4.42 19.58
N PHE A 24 -8.41 3.15 19.70
CA PHE A 24 -7.43 2.10 19.98
C PHE A 24 -7.51 0.95 18.97
N VAL A 25 -6.41 0.21 18.87
CA VAL A 25 -6.36 -1.09 18.19
C VAL A 25 -6.08 -2.17 19.23
N TYR A 26 -6.91 -3.20 19.25
CA TYR A 26 -6.66 -4.44 19.98
C TYR A 26 -6.03 -5.47 19.03
N LEU A 27 -4.89 -6.04 19.41
CA LEU A 27 -4.24 -7.16 18.71
C LEU A 27 -4.11 -8.34 19.69
N GLN A 28 -4.50 -9.53 19.25
CA GLN A 28 -4.28 -10.80 19.97
C GLN A 28 -3.58 -11.80 19.04
N THR A 29 -2.87 -12.80 19.58
CA THR A 29 -2.49 -14.01 18.82
C THR A 29 -3.46 -15.16 19.11
N ASP A 30 -3.71 -15.99 18.09
CA ASP A 30 -4.58 -17.16 18.16
C ASP A 30 -3.99 -18.27 19.07
N ASP A 31 -2.66 -18.40 19.06
CA ASP A 31 -1.89 -19.36 19.85
C ASP A 31 -1.53 -18.87 21.27
N ARG A 32 -1.90 -17.64 21.62
CA ARG A 32 -1.52 -16.92 22.86
C ARG A 32 0.00 -16.72 23.02
N ALA A 33 0.80 -16.86 21.95
CA ALA A 33 2.23 -16.58 21.99
C ALA A 33 2.48 -15.08 22.23
N PRO A 34 3.52 -14.71 23.02
CA PRO A 34 3.91 -13.33 23.20
C PRO A 34 4.51 -12.76 21.90
N PHE A 35 4.28 -11.48 21.64
CA PHE A 35 4.75 -10.76 20.45
C PHE A 35 5.05 -9.30 20.80
N PHE A 36 5.63 -8.57 19.85
CA PHE A 36 5.75 -7.11 19.93
C PHE A 36 5.23 -6.47 18.64
N VAL A 37 4.69 -5.26 18.76
CA VAL A 37 4.23 -4.44 17.65
C VAL A 37 5.05 -3.16 17.61
N LYS A 38 5.73 -2.90 16.50
CA LYS A 38 6.30 -1.60 16.20
C LYS A 38 5.26 -0.77 15.46
N LEU A 39 5.01 0.43 15.98
CA LEU A 39 4.13 1.44 15.41
C LEU A 39 4.91 2.76 15.42
N SER A 40 5.30 3.23 14.23
CA SER A 40 6.27 4.32 14.08
C SER A 40 7.51 4.06 14.97
N ASP A 41 7.93 5.02 15.78
CA ASP A 41 9.10 4.94 16.66
C ASP A 41 8.83 4.23 18.00
N LYS A 42 7.63 3.66 18.21
CA LYS A 42 7.23 3.01 19.47
C LYS A 42 7.11 1.50 19.32
N VAL A 43 7.68 0.78 20.28
CA VAL A 43 7.54 -0.68 20.41
C VAL A 43 6.60 -0.99 21.57
N HIS A 44 5.52 -1.69 21.26
CA HIS A 44 4.51 -2.15 22.22
C HIS A 44 4.63 -3.67 22.37
N SER A 45 5.11 -4.14 23.53
CA SER A 45 5.14 -5.57 23.86
C SER A 45 3.75 -6.07 24.25
N SER A 46 3.41 -7.30 23.88
CA SER A 46 2.18 -7.96 24.32
C SER A 46 2.26 -8.36 25.80
N SER A 47 1.10 -8.66 26.37
CA SER A 47 0.96 -9.42 27.60
C SER A 47 1.55 -10.84 27.44
N PRO A 48 1.85 -11.55 28.56
CA PRO A 48 2.22 -12.96 28.54
C PRO A 48 1.13 -13.90 28.00
N THR A 49 -0.11 -13.43 27.87
CA THR A 49 -1.25 -14.16 27.31
C THR A 49 -1.50 -13.86 25.83
N GLY A 50 -0.59 -13.14 25.17
CA GLY A 50 -0.64 -12.90 23.73
C GLY A 50 -1.66 -11.86 23.31
N TYR A 51 -1.78 -10.73 24.01
CA TYR A 51 -2.55 -9.57 23.54
C TYR A 51 -1.86 -8.23 23.81
N VAL A 52 -2.16 -7.22 22.99
CA VAL A 52 -1.71 -5.83 23.16
C VAL A 52 -2.83 -4.87 22.78
N ILE A 53 -2.86 -3.71 23.45
CA ILE A 53 -3.72 -2.59 23.08
C ILE A 53 -2.80 -1.44 22.68
N LEU A 54 -3.00 -0.90 21.48
CA LEU A 54 -2.34 0.30 20.98
C LEU A 54 -3.30 1.49 21.16
N PRO A 55 -3.13 2.33 22.20
CA PRO A 55 -3.98 3.50 22.43
C PRO A 55 -3.48 4.72 21.64
N ASN A 56 -4.21 5.83 21.75
CA ASN A 56 -3.80 7.15 21.22
C ASN A 56 -3.69 7.21 19.68
N LEU A 57 -4.54 6.46 18.98
CA LEU A 57 -4.62 6.47 17.53
C LEU A 57 -5.65 7.50 17.05
N THR A 58 -5.36 8.11 15.92
CA THR A 58 -6.27 9.03 15.21
C THR A 58 -6.86 8.34 13.97
N ASP A 59 -7.77 9.03 13.31
CA ASP A 59 -8.45 8.57 12.08
C ASP A 59 -7.46 8.57 10.91
N SER A 60 -6.73 7.45 10.73
CA SER A 60 -5.62 7.32 9.76
C SER A 60 -5.34 5.85 9.41
N THR A 61 -4.48 5.63 8.41
CA THR A 61 -3.92 4.31 8.09
C THR A 61 -2.53 4.17 8.71
N TYR A 62 -2.34 3.13 9.51
CA TYR A 62 -1.08 2.81 10.18
C TYR A 62 -0.44 1.55 9.58
N ILE A 63 0.89 1.51 9.55
CA ILE A 63 1.64 0.28 9.28
C ILE A 63 2.12 -0.29 10.61
N LEU A 64 1.59 -1.46 10.97
CA LEU A 64 2.01 -2.22 12.15
C LEU A 64 3.03 -3.26 11.73
N ALA A 65 4.24 -3.25 12.30
CA ALA A 65 5.20 -4.34 12.12
C ALA A 65 5.17 -5.24 13.35
N VAL A 66 4.76 -6.49 13.17
CA VAL A 66 4.63 -7.47 14.26
C VAL A 66 5.77 -8.47 14.21
N GLY A 67 6.48 -8.65 15.32
CA GLY A 67 7.54 -9.64 15.48
C GLY A 67 7.34 -10.50 16.72
N PHE A 68 7.99 -11.66 16.74
CA PHE A 68 7.89 -12.65 17.83
C PHE A 68 9.26 -12.82 18.51
N PRO A 69 9.34 -12.95 19.84
CA PRO A 69 10.60 -13.19 20.54
C PRO A 69 11.33 -14.43 19.98
N GLY A 70 12.62 -14.28 19.66
CA GLY A 70 13.42 -15.35 19.06
C GLY A 70 13.28 -15.51 17.55
N SER A 71 12.37 -14.77 16.89
CA SER A 71 12.32 -14.64 15.43
C SER A 71 12.90 -13.30 14.99
N SER A 72 13.68 -13.31 13.90
CA SER A 72 14.14 -12.08 13.23
C SER A 72 13.16 -11.58 12.16
N SER A 73 12.06 -12.30 11.91
CA SER A 73 11.07 -11.95 10.89
C SER A 73 10.00 -11.02 11.47
N GLU A 74 9.83 -9.85 10.84
CA GLU A 74 8.73 -8.92 11.13
C GLU A 74 7.70 -8.94 10.00
N HIS A 75 6.43 -9.03 10.38
CA HIS A 75 5.30 -9.08 9.47
C HIS A 75 4.57 -7.72 9.50
N ARG A 76 4.57 -7.01 8.37
CA ARG A 76 3.96 -5.68 8.26
C ARG A 76 2.49 -5.80 7.84
N PHE A 77 1.61 -5.04 8.45
CA PHE A 77 0.19 -4.99 8.14
C PHE A 77 -0.29 -3.53 8.05
N ALA A 78 -1.07 -3.20 7.02
CA ALA A 78 -1.75 -1.91 6.95
C ALA A 78 -3.08 -2.00 7.72
N VAL A 79 -3.32 -1.08 8.65
CA VAL A 79 -4.54 -1.01 9.46
C VAL A 79 -5.16 0.37 9.30
N LYS A 80 -6.37 0.42 8.72
CA LYS A 80 -7.15 1.66 8.62
C LYS A 80 -8.02 1.83 9.85
N ILE A 81 -7.86 2.95 10.54
CA ILE A 81 -8.84 3.46 11.50
C ILE A 81 -9.85 4.30 10.70
N ASP A 82 -11.15 4.06 10.93
CA ASP A 82 -12.25 4.79 10.29
C ASP A 82 -13.31 5.12 11.35
N LYS A 83 -12.97 6.10 12.20
CA LYS A 83 -13.79 6.66 13.29
C LYS A 83 -14.30 5.68 14.35
N ALA A 84 -13.73 4.48 14.39
CA ALA A 84 -14.07 3.37 15.27
C ALA A 84 -12.81 2.59 15.67
N ASP A 85 -12.86 1.99 16.86
CA ASP A 85 -11.81 1.10 17.37
C ASP A 85 -11.77 -0.21 16.57
N ARG A 86 -10.57 -0.78 16.41
CA ARG A 86 -10.35 -1.99 15.59
C ARG A 86 -9.82 -3.14 16.43
N GLY A 87 -10.25 -4.36 16.12
CA GLY A 87 -9.83 -5.57 16.82
C GLY A 87 -9.31 -6.61 15.83
N PHE A 88 -8.14 -7.18 16.10
CA PHE A 88 -7.50 -8.13 15.20
C PHE A 88 -6.93 -9.35 15.95
N VAL A 89 -6.92 -10.48 15.26
CA VAL A 89 -6.26 -11.72 15.70
C VAL A 89 -5.19 -12.11 14.69
N LEU A 90 -3.94 -12.21 15.14
CA LEU A 90 -2.85 -12.79 14.37
C LEU A 90 -3.02 -14.32 14.33
N LYS A 91 -3.12 -14.84 13.10
CA LYS A 91 -3.25 -16.27 12.79
C LYS A 91 -2.10 -16.70 11.89
N ASN A 92 -1.51 -17.86 12.17
CA ASN A 92 -0.57 -18.50 11.27
C ASN A 92 -1.36 -19.38 10.29
N VAL A 93 -1.36 -19.02 9.01
CA VAL A 93 -2.13 -19.69 7.96
C VAL A 93 -1.19 -20.07 6.82
N GLY A 94 -1.04 -21.38 6.58
CA GLY A 94 -0.18 -21.88 5.49
C GLY A 94 1.31 -21.56 5.66
N GLY A 95 1.79 -21.40 6.90
CA GLY A 95 3.19 -21.06 7.20
C GLY A 95 3.50 -19.56 7.18
N GLY A 96 2.50 -18.69 7.00
CA GLY A 96 2.65 -17.24 7.07
C GLY A 96 1.67 -16.59 8.05
N TRP A 97 2.13 -15.57 8.77
CA TRP A 97 1.26 -14.77 9.64
C TRP A 97 0.30 -13.89 8.84
N SER A 98 -0.97 -13.91 9.23
CA SER A 98 -2.06 -13.13 8.67
C SER A 98 -2.86 -12.47 9.80
N LEU A 99 -3.42 -11.30 9.53
CA LEU A 99 -4.21 -10.51 10.46
C LEU A 99 -5.69 -10.71 10.15
N PHE A 100 -6.44 -11.30 11.08
CA PHE A 100 -7.89 -11.50 10.97
C PHE A 100 -8.63 -10.36 11.67
N ASP A 101 -9.49 -9.65 10.97
CA ASP A 101 -10.29 -8.54 11.51
C ASP A 101 -11.55 -9.08 12.23
N LEU A 102 -11.80 -8.60 13.45
CA LEU A 102 -12.92 -9.05 14.29
C LEU A 102 -14.25 -8.33 13.98
N GLN A 103 -14.21 -7.17 13.34
CA GLN A 103 -15.38 -6.39 12.91
C GLN A 103 -15.84 -6.80 11.50
N GLU A 104 -14.91 -6.89 10.55
CA GLU A 104 -15.16 -7.21 9.14
C GLU A 104 -15.14 -8.71 8.84
N LEU A 105 -14.64 -9.54 9.78
CA LEU A 105 -14.45 -10.99 9.62
C LEU A 105 -13.60 -11.37 8.40
N SER A 106 -12.70 -10.46 8.00
CA SER A 106 -11.83 -10.58 6.83
C SER A 106 -10.42 -11.04 7.24
N LEU A 107 -9.71 -11.76 6.36
CA LEU A 107 -8.32 -12.19 6.59
C LEU A 107 -7.38 -11.41 5.68
N GLN A 108 -6.58 -10.53 6.27
CA GLN A 108 -5.53 -9.78 5.59
C GLN A 108 -4.18 -10.50 5.73
N LYS A 109 -3.54 -10.85 4.61
CA LYS A 109 -2.15 -11.35 4.64
C LYS A 109 -1.19 -10.23 5.03
N ALA A 110 -0.03 -10.60 5.56
CA ALA A 110 1.07 -9.64 5.71
C ALA A 110 1.38 -8.98 4.37
N LEU A 111 1.67 -7.68 4.41
CA LEU A 111 2.30 -6.96 3.30
C LEU A 111 3.56 -7.72 2.90
N ALA A 112 3.80 -7.86 1.60
CA ALA A 112 5.02 -8.50 1.10
C ALA A 112 6.24 -7.83 1.77
N SER A 113 7.13 -8.65 2.32
CA SER A 113 8.28 -8.22 3.13
C SER A 113 9.39 -7.60 2.26
N ASN A 114 9.05 -6.51 1.58
CA ASN A 114 9.89 -5.76 0.66
C ASN A 114 9.90 -4.26 1.03
N GLY A 115 9.99 -3.99 2.34
CA GLY A 115 10.66 -2.79 2.84
C GLY A 115 12.00 -3.27 3.38
N PRO A 116 13.13 -3.11 2.65
CA PRO A 116 14.33 -3.87 2.94
C PRO A 116 14.99 -3.53 4.28
N THR A 117 15.79 -4.47 4.76
CA THR A 117 16.50 -4.43 6.05
C THR A 117 17.56 -3.33 6.03
N ASP A 118 18.07 -2.86 7.17
CA ASP A 118 19.15 -1.87 7.19
C ASP A 118 20.43 -2.31 6.45
N ALA A 119 20.70 -3.61 6.40
CA ALA A 119 21.76 -4.19 5.56
C ALA A 119 21.48 -4.03 4.06
N ASP A 120 20.23 -4.15 3.64
CA ASP A 120 19.78 -4.00 2.27
C ASP A 120 19.68 -2.51 1.89
N ASN A 121 19.15 -1.65 2.78
CA ASN A 121 19.17 -0.18 2.66
C ASN A 121 20.60 0.31 2.43
N ARG A 122 21.58 -0.17 3.22
CA ARG A 122 23.01 0.18 3.03
C ARG A 122 23.57 -0.32 1.71
N SER A 123 23.17 -1.52 1.27
CA SER A 123 23.61 -2.10 -0.01
C SER A 123 23.04 -1.31 -1.20
N LEU A 124 21.79 -0.85 -1.11
CA LEU A 124 21.14 -0.06 -2.14
C LEU A 124 21.59 1.41 -2.13
N LEU A 125 21.87 1.99 -0.96
CA LEU A 125 22.51 3.29 -0.82
C LEU A 125 23.91 3.32 -1.47
N ALA A 126 24.65 2.20 -1.43
CA ALA A 126 25.93 2.06 -2.12
C ALA A 126 25.82 2.02 -3.66
N VAL A 127 24.67 1.57 -4.19
CA VAL A 127 24.39 1.47 -5.63
C VAL A 127 23.63 2.70 -6.16
N ALA A 128 22.94 3.45 -5.30
CA ALA A 128 22.11 4.60 -5.66
C ALA A 128 22.91 5.77 -6.24
N ASP A 129 22.24 6.59 -7.05
CA ASP A 129 22.82 7.80 -7.64
C ASP A 129 23.33 8.79 -6.58
N PRO A 130 24.37 9.61 -6.89
CA PRO A 130 24.90 10.59 -5.95
C PRO A 130 23.84 11.59 -5.43
N PHE A 131 22.87 11.96 -6.27
CA PHE A 131 21.76 12.83 -5.86
C PHE A 131 20.84 12.14 -4.85
N THR A 132 20.39 10.92 -5.14
CA THR A 132 19.52 10.14 -4.25
C THR A 132 20.20 9.85 -2.91
N ARG A 133 21.51 9.55 -2.92
CA ARG A 133 22.33 9.43 -1.69
C ARG A 133 22.30 10.70 -0.84
N LEU A 134 22.54 11.86 -1.44
CA LEU A 134 22.51 13.15 -0.73
C LEU A 134 21.11 13.47 -0.21
N LEU A 135 20.06 13.13 -0.97
CA LEU A 135 18.68 13.37 -0.57
C LEU A 135 18.30 12.48 0.64
N VAL A 136 18.55 11.16 0.57
CA VAL A 136 18.39 10.22 1.69
C VAL A 136 19.16 10.68 2.92
N GLN A 137 20.43 11.10 2.76
CA GLN A 137 21.27 11.54 3.87
C GLN A 137 20.83 12.89 4.47
N ALA A 138 20.21 13.77 3.69
CA ALA A 138 19.70 15.06 4.16
C ALA A 138 18.30 14.98 4.79
N SER A 139 17.48 14.01 4.39
CA SER A 139 16.13 13.78 4.93
C SER A 139 16.08 12.67 6.00
N ASP A 140 17.16 11.91 6.16
CA ASP A 140 17.24 10.66 6.95
C ASP A 140 16.14 9.63 6.58
N ASP A 141 15.74 9.65 5.31
CA ASP A 141 14.62 8.84 4.79
C ASP A 141 15.12 7.79 3.78
N PRO A 142 15.38 6.54 4.22
CA PRO A 142 15.79 5.46 3.33
C PRO A 142 14.66 4.99 2.41
N THR A 143 13.39 5.40 2.61
CA THR A 143 12.29 5.00 1.71
C THR A 143 12.46 5.56 0.30
N LEU A 144 13.22 6.65 0.13
CA LEU A 144 13.58 7.24 -1.15
C LEU A 144 14.46 6.33 -2.03
N LEU A 145 15.06 5.27 -1.47
CA LEU A 145 15.75 4.22 -2.23
C LEU A 145 14.76 3.32 -3.01
N TYR A 146 13.46 3.40 -2.71
CA TYR A 146 12.40 2.58 -3.27
C TYR A 146 11.42 3.42 -4.08
N GLY A 147 11.82 3.76 -5.31
CA GLY A 147 11.01 4.54 -6.23
C GLY A 147 9.66 3.88 -6.56
N GLY A 148 8.59 4.35 -5.93
CA GLY A 148 7.22 4.25 -6.45
C GLY A 148 6.37 3.06 -5.99
N ALA A 149 5.81 3.15 -4.77
CA ALA A 149 4.62 2.38 -4.38
C ALA A 149 3.66 3.21 -3.46
N GLY A 150 3.52 4.50 -3.74
CA GLY A 150 2.48 5.38 -3.19
C GLY A 150 1.26 5.44 -4.12
N PRO A 151 0.07 5.85 -3.64
CA PRO A 151 -1.18 5.70 -4.38
C PRO A 151 -1.20 6.51 -5.68
N SER A 152 -1.73 5.93 -6.74
CA SER A 152 -2.02 6.61 -8.00
C SER A 152 -3.08 7.70 -7.80
N ALA A 153 -2.63 8.91 -7.46
CA ALA A 153 -3.39 10.13 -7.63
C ALA A 153 -3.70 10.32 -9.13
N PRO A 154 -4.82 10.98 -9.48
CA PRO A 154 -5.51 10.71 -10.74
C PRO A 154 -4.71 11.15 -11.97
N ALA A 155 -4.91 10.42 -13.07
CA ALA A 155 -4.37 10.79 -14.38
C ALA A 155 -4.81 12.21 -14.77
N LEU A 156 -3.88 13.16 -14.69
CA LEU A 156 -4.04 14.47 -15.30
C LEU A 156 -4.10 14.25 -16.82
N GLN A 157 -5.28 14.50 -17.38
CA GLN A 157 -5.49 14.47 -18.82
C GLN A 157 -4.74 15.64 -19.45
N THR A 158 -3.54 15.38 -19.97
CA THR A 158 -2.91 16.33 -20.90
C THR A 158 -3.66 16.27 -22.21
N GLU A 159 -4.49 17.29 -22.42
CA GLU A 159 -5.26 17.55 -23.63
C GLU A 159 -4.30 17.82 -24.81
N ALA A 160 -3.88 16.75 -25.49
CA ALA A 160 -3.05 16.83 -26.68
C ALA A 160 -3.93 17.05 -27.92
N LEU A 161 -3.82 18.24 -28.51
CA LEU A 161 -4.55 18.74 -29.68
C LEU A 161 -4.73 17.70 -30.80
N ALA A 162 -5.95 17.18 -30.94
CA ALA A 162 -6.33 16.32 -32.05
C ALA A 162 -6.56 17.14 -33.34
N VAL A 163 -5.52 17.29 -34.16
CA VAL A 163 -5.69 17.76 -35.55
C VAL A 163 -6.25 16.63 -36.40
N LEU A 164 -7.50 16.78 -36.82
CA LEU A 164 -8.25 15.81 -37.63
C LEU A 164 -7.73 15.74 -39.09
N PRO A 165 -7.49 14.54 -39.65
CA PRO A 165 -7.68 14.27 -41.06
C PRO A 165 -9.13 13.78 -41.32
N ALA A 166 -9.77 14.31 -42.36
CA ALA A 166 -11.19 14.09 -42.65
C ALA A 166 -11.54 12.66 -43.15
N PRO A 167 -12.79 12.19 -42.96
CA PRO A 167 -13.24 10.90 -43.47
C PRO A 167 -13.61 10.97 -44.98
N ILE A 168 -13.02 10.08 -45.79
CA ILE A 168 -13.43 9.87 -47.18
C ILE A 168 -14.55 8.80 -47.21
N PRO A 169 -15.71 9.05 -47.82
CA PRO A 169 -16.86 8.14 -47.77
C PRO A 169 -16.73 6.91 -48.68
N LYS A 170 -17.41 5.83 -48.27
CA LYS A 170 -17.46 4.53 -48.96
C LYS A 170 -18.05 4.64 -50.37
N ARG A 171 -17.43 4.00 -51.36
CA ARG A 171 -18.06 3.66 -52.65
C ARG A 171 -18.14 2.14 -52.81
N VAL A 172 -19.35 1.60 -52.76
CA VAL A 172 -19.65 0.24 -53.22
C VAL A 172 -20.03 0.32 -54.70
N VAL A 173 -19.25 -0.32 -55.57
CA VAL A 173 -19.70 -0.85 -56.86
C VAL A 173 -18.92 -2.14 -57.08
N ALA A 174 -19.62 -3.27 -57.20
CA ALA A 174 -19.02 -4.50 -57.71
C ALA A 174 -18.99 -4.46 -59.24
N GLU A 175 -18.06 -5.18 -59.88
CA GLU A 175 -18.37 -6.19 -60.91
C GLU A 175 -17.12 -6.64 -61.70
N THR A 176 -16.81 -7.93 -61.55
CA THR A 176 -16.27 -8.89 -62.53
C THR A 176 -14.87 -8.77 -63.18
N SER A 177 -14.41 -9.97 -63.56
CA SER A 177 -13.40 -10.35 -64.57
C SER A 177 -11.89 -10.26 -64.29
N ALA A 178 -11.27 -11.43 -64.53
CA ALA A 178 -9.91 -11.66 -65.04
C ALA A 178 -8.71 -11.69 -64.06
N MET A 179 -8.45 -12.91 -63.56
CA MET A 179 -7.12 -13.58 -63.59
C MET A 179 -6.37 -13.37 -64.94
N PRO A 180 -5.03 -13.60 -65.07
CA PRO A 180 -4.22 -14.55 -64.29
C PRO A 180 -2.75 -14.11 -63.96
N ALA A 181 -1.97 -15.11 -63.50
CA ALA A 181 -0.54 -15.34 -63.78
C ALA A 181 0.55 -14.76 -62.87
N THR A 182 0.88 -15.56 -61.85
CA THR A 182 2.23 -15.88 -61.33
C THR A 182 3.28 -16.01 -62.46
N PRO A 183 4.52 -15.49 -62.31
CA PRO A 183 5.65 -16.24 -61.70
C PRO A 183 6.46 -15.37 -60.68
N SER A 184 7.48 -15.81 -59.93
CA SER A 184 8.20 -17.11 -59.78
C SER A 184 8.74 -17.25 -58.33
N GLN A 185 8.83 -18.45 -57.74
CA GLN A 185 10.04 -19.27 -57.48
C GLN A 185 11.28 -18.63 -56.77
N PRO A 186 12.08 -19.43 -56.03
CA PRO A 186 11.70 -20.52 -55.13
C PRO A 186 12.46 -20.50 -53.78
N ALA A 187 11.99 -21.25 -52.79
CA ALA A 187 12.82 -21.74 -51.69
C ALA A 187 12.51 -23.24 -51.47
N VAL A 188 13.52 -24.08 -51.70
CA VAL A 188 13.43 -25.53 -51.55
C VAL A 188 13.83 -25.91 -50.14
N LEU A 189 13.00 -26.69 -49.44
CA LEU A 189 13.52 -27.63 -48.45
C LEU A 189 12.75 -28.94 -48.55
N ARG A 190 13.48 -30.05 -48.51
CA ARG A 190 12.98 -31.42 -48.67
C ARG A 190 12.84 -32.05 -47.29
N ASP A 191 11.73 -32.74 -47.05
CA ASP A 191 11.69 -33.98 -46.27
C ASP A 191 10.48 -34.80 -46.78
N THR A 192 10.68 -35.98 -47.39
CA THR A 192 11.04 -37.31 -46.83
C THR A 192 9.77 -38.14 -46.56
N VAL A 193 9.77 -39.36 -47.09
CA VAL A 193 8.60 -40.24 -47.35
C VAL A 193 8.29 -41.14 -46.14
N PRO A 194 7.05 -41.63 -45.98
CA PRO A 194 6.88 -43.09 -45.92
C PRO A 194 5.60 -43.63 -46.59
N ALA A 195 5.78 -44.60 -47.50
CA ALA A 195 4.89 -45.74 -47.78
C ALA A 195 5.67 -46.78 -48.61
#